data_AF-A0A7J5P8W0-F1
#
_entry.id   AF-A0A7J5P8W0-F1
#
_cell.length_a   1.000
_cell.length_b   1.000
_cell.length_c   1.000
_cell.angle_alpha   90.00
_cell.angle_beta   90.00
_cell.angle_gamma   90.00
#
_symmetry.space_group_name_H-M   'P 1'
#
loop_
_entity.id
_entity.type
_entity.pdbx_description
1 polymer ?
#
loop_
_entity_poly.entity_id
_entity_poly.type
_entity_poly.pdbx_seq_one_letter_code
_entity_poly.pdbx_strand_id
1 'polypeptide(L)'
;MALFEKGNKIGNRFSSDNQPQNSGRKPSVYKYIKDITGKKVAPEMSKEDYYKVIRFLMESTPETLEGLVKNKDGTPNKKTPVWVLNVVSAINADIRYGRTYTVDSLFDRVFGKPTQQIESEVNAQITNNSMDLSALTTDELLQYNSLLEKIKAGNGTK
;
A
#
# COMPACT_ATOMS: atom_id res chain seq x y z
N MET A 1 6.66 -50.68 -6.63
CA MET A 1 6.98 -49.26 -6.33
C MET A 1 8.49 -49.10 -6.48
N ALA A 2 8.97 -48.46 -7.54
CA ALA A 2 10.41 -48.27 -7.74
C ALA A 2 10.88 -47.09 -6.88
N LEU A 3 11.61 -47.41 -5.81
CA LEU A 3 12.34 -46.45 -4.99
C LEU A 3 13.48 -45.84 -5.84
N PHE A 4 13.76 -44.56 -5.66
CA PHE A 4 14.81 -43.87 -6.40
C PHE A 4 16.19 -44.48 -6.04
N GLU A 5 16.84 -45.15 -6.98
CA GLU A 5 18.20 -45.68 -6.80
C GLU A 5 19.26 -44.62 -7.11
N LYS A 6 20.18 -44.38 -6.16
CA LYS A 6 21.28 -43.41 -6.32
C LYS A 6 22.19 -43.86 -7.46
N GLY A 7 22.16 -43.13 -8.58
CA GLY A 7 22.95 -43.44 -9.78
C GLY A 7 22.11 -43.81 -11.01
N ASN A 8 20.79 -43.90 -10.88
CA ASN A 8 19.90 -44.16 -11.99
C ASN A 8 20.01 -43.06 -13.08
N LYS A 9 20.10 -43.48 -14.35
CA LYS A 9 20.21 -42.61 -15.54
C LYS A 9 18.91 -42.59 -16.38
N ILE A 10 17.84 -43.19 -15.87
CA ILE A 10 16.55 -43.20 -16.53
C ILE A 10 15.91 -41.81 -16.41
N GLY A 11 15.61 -41.19 -17.57
CA GLY A 11 15.00 -39.88 -17.68
C GLY A 11 16.00 -38.73 -17.88
N ASN A 12 15.50 -37.61 -18.39
CA ASN A 12 16.28 -36.39 -18.53
C ASN A 12 16.54 -35.78 -17.15
N ARG A 13 17.82 -35.62 -16.80
CA ARG A 13 18.20 -34.92 -15.57
C ARG A 13 17.84 -33.45 -15.69
N PHE A 14 17.33 -32.88 -14.60
CA PHE A 14 17.12 -31.45 -14.48
C PHE A 14 18.47 -30.74 -14.63
N SER A 15 18.69 -30.11 -15.78
CA SER A 15 19.84 -29.26 -16.08
C SER A 15 19.33 -27.92 -16.59
N SER A 16 20.19 -26.90 -16.64
CA SER A 16 19.85 -25.60 -17.21
C SER A 16 19.28 -25.70 -18.64
N ASP A 17 19.77 -26.67 -19.42
CA ASP A 17 19.33 -26.94 -20.79
C ASP A 17 18.04 -27.79 -20.88
N ASN A 18 17.61 -28.38 -19.76
CA ASN A 18 16.42 -29.23 -19.65
C ASN A 18 15.41 -28.68 -18.63
N GLN A 19 15.40 -27.34 -18.47
CA GLN A 19 14.41 -26.67 -17.63
C GLN A 19 13.06 -26.60 -18.38
N PRO A 20 11.93 -26.90 -17.70
CA PRO A 20 10.62 -26.67 -18.28
C PRO A 20 10.42 -25.17 -18.52
N GLN A 21 10.05 -24.82 -19.74
CA GLN A 21 9.98 -23.44 -20.25
C GLN A 21 9.04 -22.50 -19.47
N ASN A 22 8.13 -23.05 -18.66
CA ASN A 22 7.31 -22.33 -17.70
C ASN A 22 7.36 -23.06 -16.34
N SER A 23 8.40 -22.82 -15.55
CA SER A 23 8.61 -23.45 -14.24
C SER A 23 7.56 -22.95 -13.22
N GLY A 24 6.39 -23.60 -13.18
CA GLY A 24 5.38 -23.50 -12.11
C GLY A 24 4.70 -22.14 -11.88
N ARG A 25 5.17 -21.05 -12.48
CA ARG A 25 4.60 -19.71 -12.30
C ARG A 25 3.42 -19.52 -13.24
N LYS A 26 2.21 -19.38 -12.67
CA LYS A 26 1.02 -18.97 -13.43
C LYS A 26 1.32 -17.68 -14.20
N PRO A 27 0.98 -17.59 -15.50
CA PRO A 27 1.17 -16.36 -16.26
C PRO A 27 0.38 -15.24 -15.58
N SER A 28 0.96 -14.04 -15.52
CA SER A 28 0.24 -12.91 -14.93
C SER A 28 -0.99 -12.60 -15.78
N VAL A 29 -2.12 -12.30 -15.12
CA VAL A 29 -3.36 -11.91 -15.79
C VAL A 29 -3.11 -10.74 -16.74
N TYR A 30 -2.21 -9.81 -16.36
CA TYR A 30 -1.77 -8.72 -17.22
C TYR A 30 -1.08 -9.21 -18.51
N LYS A 31 -0.17 -10.18 -18.42
CA LYS A 31 0.50 -10.75 -19.60
C LYS A 31 -0.49 -11.47 -20.50
N TYR A 32 -1.44 -12.22 -19.92
CA TYR A 32 -2.53 -12.86 -20.65
C TYR A 32 -3.43 -11.84 -21.39
N ILE A 33 -3.86 -10.78 -20.71
CA ILE A 33 -4.66 -9.69 -21.32
C ILE A 33 -3.87 -8.97 -22.40
N LYS A 34 -2.57 -8.72 -22.18
CA LYS A 34 -1.66 -8.10 -23.16
C LYS A 34 -1.52 -8.95 -24.42
N ASP A 35 -1.38 -10.27 -24.24
CA ASP A 35 -1.26 -11.23 -25.33
C ASP A 35 -2.58 -11.33 -26.13
N ILE A 36 -3.74 -11.32 -25.46
CA ILE A 36 -5.07 -11.30 -26.13
C ILE A 36 -5.31 -10.00 -26.90
N THR A 37 -4.99 -8.87 -26.27
CA THR A 37 -5.35 -7.56 -26.83
C THR A 37 -4.35 -7.05 -27.85
N GLY A 38 -3.15 -7.65 -27.94
CA GLY A 38 -2.06 -7.20 -28.81
C GLY A 38 -1.53 -5.80 -28.49
N LYS A 39 -2.04 -5.15 -27.44
CA LYS A 39 -1.70 -3.78 -27.08
C LYS A 39 -0.44 -3.78 -26.22
N LYS A 40 0.68 -3.34 -26.80
CA LYS A 40 1.86 -2.95 -26.03
C LYS A 40 1.55 -1.63 -25.33
N VAL A 41 1.12 -1.70 -24.06
CA VAL A 41 1.07 -0.51 -23.19
C VAL A 41 2.52 -0.16 -22.86
N ALA A 42 3.12 0.71 -23.66
CA ALA A 42 4.43 1.30 -23.43
C ALA A 42 4.32 2.79 -23.75
N PRO A 43 4.72 3.71 -22.87
CA PRO A 43 5.17 3.55 -21.48
C PRO A 43 3.98 3.32 -20.53
N GLU A 44 4.19 2.57 -19.45
CA GLU A 44 3.24 2.59 -18.33
C GLU A 44 3.13 4.03 -17.82
N MET A 45 1.91 4.54 -17.71
CA MET A 45 1.67 5.90 -17.23
C MET A 45 2.32 6.05 -15.86
N SER A 46 3.23 7.02 -15.71
CA SER A 46 3.87 7.26 -14.44
C SER A 46 2.83 7.72 -13.42
N LYS A 47 3.13 7.56 -12.12
CA LYS A 47 2.28 8.07 -11.05
C LYS A 47 2.02 9.57 -11.20
N GLU A 48 3.01 10.33 -11.67
CA GLU A 48 2.89 11.76 -11.93
C GLU A 48 1.94 12.07 -13.08
N ASP A 49 2.01 11.31 -14.17
CA ASP A 49 1.11 11.50 -15.31
C ASP A 49 -0.34 11.21 -14.94
N TYR A 50 -0.55 10.21 -14.09
CA TYR A 50 -1.87 9.92 -13.55
C TYR A 50 -2.43 11.11 -12.75
N TYR A 51 -1.62 11.75 -11.92
CA TYR A 51 -2.02 12.95 -11.17
C TYR A 51 -2.28 14.15 -12.06
N LYS A 52 -1.46 14.39 -13.08
CA LYS A 52 -1.68 15.48 -14.05
C LYS A 52 -3.02 15.29 -14.78
N VAL A 53 -3.35 14.06 -15.16
CA VAL A 53 -4.64 13.77 -15.81
C VAL A 53 -5.80 13.99 -14.84
N ILE A 54 -5.73 13.52 -13.60
CA ILE A 54 -6.78 13.78 -12.59
C ILE A 54 -6.98 15.28 -12.38
N ARG A 55 -5.87 16.02 -12.21
CA ARG A 55 -5.91 17.48 -12.04
C ARG A 55 -6.61 18.15 -13.22
N PHE A 56 -6.24 17.78 -14.45
CA PHE A 56 -6.89 18.27 -15.65
C PHE A 56 -8.40 17.99 -15.67
N LEU A 57 -8.82 16.78 -15.31
CA LEU A 57 -10.25 16.41 -15.27
C LEU A 57 -11.04 17.24 -14.24
N MET A 58 -10.42 17.53 -13.09
CA MET A 58 -11.03 18.31 -12.01
C MET A 58 -11.09 19.81 -12.32
N GLU A 59 -10.11 20.35 -13.04
CA GLU A 59 -10.07 21.76 -13.47
C GLU A 59 -10.89 22.01 -14.76
N SER A 60 -11.36 20.95 -15.42
CA SER A 60 -12.11 21.02 -16.68
C SER A 60 -13.57 21.41 -16.48
N THR A 61 -14.14 22.11 -17.47
CA THR A 61 -15.57 22.41 -17.52
C THR A 61 -16.39 21.18 -17.93
N PRO A 62 -17.69 21.09 -17.56
CA PRO A 62 -18.56 19.99 -17.98
C PRO A 62 -18.63 19.80 -19.51
N GLU A 63 -18.55 20.89 -20.28
CA GLU A 63 -18.52 20.86 -21.75
C GLU A 63 -17.26 20.15 -22.27
N THR A 64 -16.10 20.45 -21.69
CA THR A 64 -14.83 19.81 -22.06
C THR A 64 -14.85 18.31 -21.71
N LEU A 65 -15.43 17.97 -20.55
CA LEU A 65 -15.60 16.59 -20.11
C LEU A 65 -16.59 15.81 -21.00
N GLU A 66 -17.65 16.46 -21.50
CA GLU A 66 -18.58 15.81 -22.41
C GLU A 66 -17.90 15.39 -23.73
N GLY A 67 -16.98 16.21 -24.25
CA GLY A 67 -16.14 15.86 -25.41
C GLY A 67 -15.19 14.67 -25.18
N LEU A 68 -14.86 14.36 -23.93
CA LEU A 68 -14.10 13.14 -23.59
C LEU A 68 -14.98 11.90 -23.60
N VAL A 69 -16.27 12.02 -23.30
CA VAL A 69 -17.21 10.90 -23.24
C VAL A 69 -17.83 10.63 -24.61
N LYS A 70 -18.19 11.68 -25.35
CA LYS A 70 -18.88 11.60 -26.63
C LYS A 70 -18.13 12.37 -27.71
N ASN A 71 -18.14 11.85 -28.92
CA ASN A 71 -17.71 12.58 -30.11
C ASN A 71 -18.77 13.64 -30.48
N LYS A 72 -18.43 14.55 -31.40
CA LYS A 72 -19.36 15.55 -31.95
C LYS A 72 -20.64 14.92 -32.51
N ASP A 73 -20.56 13.68 -32.99
CA ASP A 73 -21.67 12.92 -33.54
C ASP A 73 -22.53 12.21 -32.48
N GLY A 74 -22.30 12.47 -31.18
CA GLY A 74 -23.01 11.85 -30.05
C GLY A 74 -22.60 10.40 -29.75
N THR A 75 -21.74 9.80 -30.57
CA THR A 75 -21.23 8.44 -30.36
C THR A 75 -20.18 8.38 -29.23
N PRO A 76 -20.07 7.26 -28.48
CA PRO A 76 -19.06 7.11 -27.44
C PRO A 76 -17.64 7.28 -27.99
N ASN A 77 -16.80 8.05 -27.30
CA ASN A 77 -15.42 8.26 -27.68
C ASN A 77 -14.58 7.00 -27.41
N LYS A 78 -14.27 6.25 -28.47
CA LYS A 78 -13.46 5.00 -28.40
C LYS A 78 -11.98 5.24 -28.13
N LYS A 79 -11.51 6.49 -28.20
CA LYS A 79 -10.09 6.85 -27.97
C LYS A 79 -9.81 7.17 -26.51
N THR A 80 -10.81 7.56 -25.75
CA THR A 80 -10.65 7.89 -24.33
C THR A 80 -10.43 6.61 -23.51
N PRO A 81 -9.40 6.57 -22.64
CA PRO A 81 -9.19 5.43 -21.76
C PRO A 81 -10.39 5.18 -20.83
N VAL A 82 -10.74 3.91 -20.61
CA VAL A 82 -11.90 3.51 -19.79
C VAL A 82 -11.85 4.10 -18.38
N TRP A 83 -10.67 4.18 -17.77
CA TRP A 83 -10.53 4.74 -16.42
C TRP A 83 -10.85 6.24 -16.38
N VAL A 84 -10.53 7.00 -17.43
CA VAL A 84 -10.89 8.42 -17.56
C VAL A 84 -12.40 8.57 -17.70
N LEU A 85 -13.03 7.75 -18.54
CA LEU A 85 -14.50 7.72 -18.68
C LEU A 85 -15.20 7.42 -17.35
N ASN A 86 -14.64 6.52 -16.54
CA ASN A 86 -15.18 6.20 -15.23
C ASN A 86 -15.11 7.40 -14.27
N VAL A 87 -13.96 8.09 -14.21
CA VAL A 87 -13.79 9.30 -13.39
C VAL A 87 -14.77 10.40 -13.82
N VAL A 88 -14.89 10.68 -15.11
CA VAL A 88 -15.82 11.68 -15.63
C VAL A 88 -17.28 11.31 -15.33
N SER A 89 -17.63 10.04 -15.45
CA SER A 89 -18.98 9.56 -15.12
C SER A 89 -19.30 9.72 -13.64
N ALA A 90 -18.34 9.45 -12.76
CA ALA A 90 -18.46 9.62 -11.32
C ALA A 90 -18.62 11.11 -10.94
N ILE A 91 -17.80 12.00 -11.52
CA ILE A 91 -17.94 13.45 -11.36
C ILE A 91 -19.33 13.92 -11.80
N ASN A 92 -19.80 13.47 -12.97
CA ASN A 92 -21.12 13.83 -13.47
C ASN A 92 -22.26 13.31 -12.58
N ALA A 93 -22.12 12.13 -11.99
CA ALA A 93 -23.10 11.59 -11.04
C ALA A 93 -23.10 12.43 -9.74
N ASP A 94 -21.92 12.78 -9.24
CA ASP A 94 -21.76 13.60 -8.05
C ASP A 94 -22.37 15.00 -8.22
N ILE A 95 -22.16 15.64 -9.38
CA ILE A 95 -22.82 16.91 -9.74
C ILE A 95 -24.34 16.76 -9.74
N ARG A 96 -24.87 15.68 -10.36
CA ARG A 96 -26.33 15.45 -10.46
C ARG A 96 -27.00 15.23 -9.11
N TYR A 97 -26.33 14.55 -8.20
CA TYR A 97 -26.88 14.18 -6.90
C TYR A 97 -26.41 15.10 -5.75
N GLY A 98 -25.61 16.13 -6.03
CA GLY A 98 -25.06 17.03 -5.02
C GLY A 98 -24.12 16.33 -4.02
N ARG A 99 -23.33 15.35 -4.50
CA ARG A 99 -22.38 14.56 -3.69
C ARG A 99 -20.95 15.00 -3.99
N THR A 100 -20.04 14.77 -3.05
CA THR A 100 -18.61 15.11 -3.18
C THR A 100 -17.68 13.89 -3.12
N TYR A 101 -18.21 12.67 -3.06
CA TYR A 101 -17.43 11.45 -2.80
C TYR A 101 -16.25 11.25 -3.76
N THR A 102 -16.45 11.51 -5.05
CA THR A 102 -15.42 11.36 -6.08
C THR A 102 -14.34 12.41 -5.89
N VAL A 103 -14.73 13.65 -5.57
CA VAL A 103 -13.81 14.76 -5.32
C VAL A 103 -12.96 14.48 -4.09
N ASP A 104 -13.58 14.06 -2.99
CA ASP A 104 -12.92 13.73 -1.73
C ASP A 104 -11.93 12.56 -1.92
N SER A 105 -12.37 11.50 -2.62
CA SER A 105 -11.54 10.33 -2.91
C SER A 105 -10.34 10.65 -3.81
N LEU A 106 -10.53 11.54 -4.80
CA LEU A 106 -9.44 11.99 -5.66
C LEU A 106 -8.47 12.90 -4.92
N PHE A 107 -8.96 13.77 -4.02
CA PHE A 107 -8.11 14.61 -3.18
C PHE A 107 -7.26 13.79 -2.20
N ASP A 108 -7.84 12.80 -1.52
CA ASP A 108 -7.08 11.87 -0.66
C ASP A 108 -5.97 11.14 -1.42
N ARG A 109 -6.19 10.87 -2.71
CA ARG A 109 -5.23 10.16 -3.58
C ARG A 109 -4.11 11.07 -4.09
N VAL A 110 -4.40 12.34 -4.34
CA VAL A 110 -3.46 13.35 -4.87
C VAL A 110 -2.66 13.98 -3.74
N PHE A 111 -3.32 14.42 -2.67
CA PHE A 111 -2.72 15.17 -1.56
C PHE A 111 -2.36 14.29 -0.37
N GLY A 112 -2.82 13.03 -0.37
CA GLY A 112 -2.67 12.13 0.76
C GLY A 112 -3.77 12.33 1.79
N LYS A 113 -4.05 11.29 2.57
CA LYS A 113 -4.91 11.44 3.74
C LYS A 113 -4.18 12.24 4.81
N PRO A 114 -4.88 13.06 5.61
CA PRO A 114 -4.29 13.67 6.78
C PRO A 114 -3.61 12.58 7.60
N THR A 115 -2.30 12.73 7.83
CA THR A 115 -1.60 11.84 8.76
C THR A 115 -2.22 12.09 10.13
N GLN A 116 -3.07 11.18 10.60
CA GLN A 116 -3.40 11.14 12.01
C GLN A 116 -2.05 11.02 12.73
N GLN A 117 -1.69 12.03 13.52
CA GLN A 117 -0.66 11.82 14.51
C GLN A 117 -1.22 10.69 15.37
N ILE A 118 -0.69 9.49 15.18
CA ILE A 118 -0.79 8.49 16.22
C ILE A 118 0.02 9.14 17.33
N GLU A 119 -0.68 9.90 18.19
CA GLU A 119 -0.28 9.97 19.57
C GLU A 119 -0.28 8.51 20.00
N SER A 120 0.85 7.87 19.75
CA SER A 120 1.26 6.78 20.57
C SER A 120 1.31 7.48 21.91
N GLU A 121 0.24 7.34 22.69
CA GLU A 121 0.42 7.16 24.12
C GLU A 121 1.44 6.05 24.17
N VAL A 122 2.71 6.44 24.16
CA VAL A 122 3.76 5.72 24.83
C VAL A 122 3.31 5.84 26.27
N ASN A 123 2.30 5.03 26.60
CA ASN A 123 2.19 4.37 27.87
C ASN A 123 3.41 3.46 27.91
N ALA A 124 4.59 4.08 27.95
CA ALA A 124 5.60 3.62 28.86
C ALA A 124 4.90 3.70 30.21
N GLN A 125 4.17 2.63 30.52
CA GLN A 125 4.45 1.87 31.70
C GLN A 125 5.97 1.62 31.71
N ILE A 126 6.76 2.68 31.93
CA ILE A 126 7.76 2.59 32.95
C ILE A 126 6.90 2.18 34.12
N THR A 127 7.01 0.92 34.51
CA THR A 127 6.60 0.42 35.80
C THR A 127 7.45 1.16 36.84
N ASN A 128 7.36 2.50 36.88
CA ASN A 128 7.58 3.29 38.06
C ASN A 128 6.37 2.95 38.91
N ASN A 129 6.46 1.81 39.59
CA ASN A 129 5.91 1.71 40.92
C ASN A 129 6.53 2.88 41.68
N SER A 130 5.88 4.05 41.62
CA SER A 130 6.04 5.10 42.61
C SER A 130 5.47 4.51 43.89
N MET A 131 6.24 3.60 44.50
CA MET A 131 5.96 3.12 45.84
C MET A 131 5.90 4.38 46.70
N ASP A 132 4.78 4.57 47.37
CA ASP A 132 4.60 5.70 48.26
C ASP A 132 5.54 5.51 49.46
N LEU A 133 6.63 6.28 49.46
CA LEU A 133 7.69 6.21 50.46
C LEU A 133 7.38 7.07 51.69
N SER A 134 6.24 7.76 51.70
CA SER A 134 5.84 8.67 52.80
C SER A 134 5.56 7.95 54.11
N ALA A 135 5.28 6.65 54.07
CA ALA A 135 5.01 5.82 55.24
C ALA A 135 6.28 5.27 55.94
N LEU A 136 7.46 5.44 55.33
CA LEU A 136 8.73 4.94 55.87
C LEU A 136 9.40 5.98 56.77
N THR A 137 9.99 5.50 57.85
CA THR A 137 10.84 6.33 58.71
C THR A 137 12.17 6.63 58.05
N THR A 138 12.88 7.66 58.53
CA THR A 138 14.17 8.09 57.98
C THR A 138 15.20 6.96 57.92
N ASP A 139 15.20 6.07 58.92
CA ASP A 139 16.14 4.94 58.98
C ASP A 139 15.82 3.86 57.94
N GLU A 140 14.53 3.62 57.69
CA GLU A 140 14.08 2.65 56.69
C GLU A 140 14.33 3.17 55.26
N LEU A 141 14.23 4.48 55.04
CA LEU A 141 14.58 5.13 53.76
C LEU A 141 16.07 5.00 53.44
N LEU A 142 16.94 5.13 54.45
CA LEU A 142 18.39 4.92 54.28
C LEU A 142 18.72 3.47 53.93
N GLN A 143 18.07 2.51 54.57
CA GLN A 143 18.22 1.09 54.22
C GLN A 143 17.74 0.79 52.80
N TYR A 144 16.59 1.34 52.40
CA TYR A 144 16.06 1.22 51.04
C TYR A 144 17.04 1.75 49.98
N ASN A 145 17.62 2.94 50.20
CA ASN A 145 18.63 3.50 49.31
C ASN A 145 19.88 2.62 49.19
N SER A 146 20.35 2.03 50.30
CA SER A 146 21.50 1.11 50.28
C SER A 146 21.23 -0.16 49.46
N LEU A 147 20.00 -0.66 49.47
CA LEU A 147 19.57 -1.81 48.67
C LEU A 147 19.47 -1.44 47.19
N LEU A 148 18.91 -0.25 46.88
CA LEU A 148 18.85 0.25 45.51
C LEU A 148 20.23 0.41 44.88
N GLU A 149 21.21 0.93 45.62
CA GLU A 149 22.58 1.05 45.12
C GLU A 149 23.22 -0.31 44.85
N LYS A 150 23.01 -1.30 45.73
CA LYS A 150 23.50 -2.67 45.49
C LYS A 150 22.85 -3.34 44.27
N ILE A 151 21.56 -3.11 44.04
CA ILE A 151 20.84 -3.63 42.87
C ILE A 151 21.37 -2.96 41.60
N LYS A 152 21.60 -1.64 41.62
CA LYS A 152 22.19 -0.90 40.49
C LYS A 152 23.63 -1.37 40.20
N ALA A 153 24.43 -1.59 41.24
CA ALA A 153 25.80 -2.08 41.11
C ALA A 153 25.85 -3.51 40.54
N GLY A 154 24.94 -4.40 40.97
CA GLY A 154 24.83 -5.77 40.45
C GLY A 154 24.39 -5.86 38.98
N ASN A 155 23.65 -4.86 38.48
CA ASN A 155 23.24 -4.78 37.07
C ASN A 155 24.32 -4.15 36.16
N GLY A 156 25.40 -3.60 36.71
CA GLY A 156 26.50 -2.97 35.97
C GLY A 156 27.65 -3.92 35.59
N THR A 157 27.59 -5.19 36.00
CA THR A 157 28.57 -6.22 35.62
C THR A 157 27.96 -7.22 34.63
N LYS A 158 27.78 -6.80 33.38
CA LYS A 158 27.72 -7.66 32.19
C LYS A 158 28.30 -6.92 31.00
#